data_AF-A0A7K9Y8R9-F1
#
_entry.id   AF-A0A7K9Y8R9-F1
#
_cell.length_a   1.000
_cell.length_b   1.000
_cell.length_c   1.000
_cell.angle_alpha   90.00
_cell.angle_beta   90.00
_cell.angle_gamma   90.00
#
_symmetry.space_group_name_H-M   'P 1'
#
loop_
_entity.id
_entity.type
_entity.pdbx_description
1 polymer ?
#
loop_
_entity_poly.entity_id
_entity_poly.type
_entity_poly.pdbx_seq_one_letter_code
_entity_poly.pdbx_strand_id
1 'polypeptide(L)'
;KGYDDLQAIVPTCQQQDFSISSQKLSKAIILQKTIDYIQFLHKEKKKQEEEVSTLRKDVMALKIMKVNYEQIVKAHQDNPSEGKDQVSDQVKFNVFQGIMDSLFESFNASISVTSFQELSACVFSWIEEHCKPHTLRDIVIGVLHQVKSQLY
;
A
#
# COMPACT_ATOMS: atom_id res chain seq x y z
N LYS A 1 -3.21 54.50 34.34
CA LYS A 1 -2.45 53.24 34.51
C LYS A 1 -3.28 52.05 34.01
N GLY A 2 -4.25 51.50 34.76
CA GLY A 2 -5.00 50.31 34.29
C GLY A 2 -5.71 50.44 32.94
N TYR A 3 -6.30 51.60 32.60
CA TYR A 3 -6.90 51.81 31.27
C TYR A 3 -5.88 51.90 30.13
N ASP A 4 -4.70 52.47 30.42
CA ASP A 4 -3.61 52.57 29.45
C ASP A 4 -3.04 51.17 29.15
N ASP A 5 -2.95 50.33 30.20
CA ASP A 5 -2.52 48.93 30.09
C ASP A 5 -3.53 48.10 29.25
N LEU A 6 -4.84 48.27 29.47
CA LEU A 6 -5.88 47.63 28.65
C LEU A 6 -5.81 48.06 27.18
N GLN A 7 -5.59 49.34 26.92
CA GLN A 7 -5.45 49.86 25.56
C GLN A 7 -4.22 49.26 24.84
N ALA A 8 -3.17 48.92 25.58
CA ALA A 8 -1.95 48.31 25.03
C ALA A 8 -2.08 46.82 24.68
N ILE A 9 -3.02 46.08 25.28
CA ILE A 9 -3.17 44.64 25.05
C ILE A 9 -4.40 44.27 24.22
N VAL A 10 -5.38 45.17 24.09
CA VAL A 10 -6.61 44.95 23.31
C VAL A 10 -6.39 45.44 21.88
N PRO A 11 -6.30 44.57 20.86
CA PRO A 11 -5.93 44.96 19.49
C PRO A 11 -6.89 45.98 18.87
N THR A 12 -8.19 45.86 19.17
CA THR A 12 -9.22 46.78 18.67
C THR A 12 -9.13 48.17 19.29
N CYS A 13 -8.43 48.34 20.41
CA CYS A 13 -8.10 49.65 20.99
C CYS A 13 -6.90 50.31 20.31
N GLN A 14 -6.04 49.52 19.64
CA GLN A 14 -4.85 49.99 18.92
C GLN A 14 -5.13 50.36 17.45
N GLN A 15 -6.16 49.77 16.84
CA GLN A 15 -6.60 50.03 15.46
C GLN A 15 -7.33 51.38 15.32
N GLN A 16 -6.69 52.50 15.66
CA GLN A 16 -7.17 53.83 15.27
C GLN A 16 -6.69 54.15 13.85
N ASP A 17 -7.62 54.55 12.98
CA ASP A 17 -7.32 55.05 11.64
C ASP A 17 -6.36 56.23 11.70
N PHE A 18 -5.22 56.11 11.01
CA PHE A 18 -4.11 57.08 10.99
C PHE A 18 -4.45 58.46 10.38
N SER A 19 -5.72 58.76 10.09
CA SER A 19 -6.12 59.96 9.34
C SER A 19 -6.86 61.03 10.16
N ILE A 20 -7.24 60.78 11.42
CA ILE A 20 -7.93 61.80 12.23
C ILE A 20 -7.37 61.77 13.65
N SER A 21 -6.61 62.83 13.99
CA SER A 21 -6.24 63.33 15.32
C SER A 21 -6.31 62.35 16.50
N SER A 22 -5.20 62.23 17.24
CA SER A 22 -4.99 61.55 18.53
C SER A 22 -6.05 61.79 19.62
N GLN A 23 -7.30 61.37 19.39
CA GLN A 23 -8.36 61.40 20.38
C GLN A 23 -8.22 60.16 21.25
N LYS A 24 -7.82 60.39 22.50
CA LYS A 24 -7.76 59.34 23.53
C LYS A 24 -9.14 58.67 23.63
N LEU A 25 -9.19 57.35 23.47
CA LEU A 25 -10.41 56.58 23.64
C LEU A 25 -10.99 56.84 25.03
N SER A 26 -12.31 56.97 25.13
CA SER A 26 -12.96 57.13 26.42
C SER A 26 -12.82 55.84 27.24
N LYS A 27 -12.77 55.96 28.57
CA LYS A 27 -12.67 54.81 29.48
C LYS A 27 -13.79 53.79 29.26
N ALA A 28 -15.01 54.25 28.97
CA ALA A 28 -16.14 53.37 28.70
C ALA A 28 -15.94 52.56 27.41
N ILE A 29 -15.39 53.18 26.35
CA ILE A 29 -15.08 52.49 25.10
C ILE A 29 -13.94 51.49 25.28
N ILE A 30 -12.90 51.84 26.04
CA ILE A 30 -11.80 50.91 26.37
C ILE A 30 -12.36 49.69 27.10
N LEU A 31 -13.24 49.87 28.09
CA LEU A 31 -13.85 48.76 28.81
C LEU A 31 -14.73 47.90 27.91
N GLN A 32 -15.57 48.50 27.06
CA GLN A 32 -16.42 47.75 26.14
C GLN A 32 -15.58 46.90 25.18
N LYS A 33 -14.58 47.51 24.52
CA LYS A 33 -13.66 46.79 23.63
C LYS A 33 -12.90 45.68 24.36
N THR A 34 -12.56 45.90 25.63
CA THR A 34 -11.94 44.87 26.47
C THR A 34 -12.88 43.71 26.74
N ILE A 35 -14.16 43.97 27.05
CA ILE A 35 -15.18 42.94 27.27
C ILE A 35 -15.35 42.10 26.00
N ASP A 36 -15.49 42.76 24.85
CA ASP A 36 -15.65 42.09 23.55
C ASP A 36 -14.41 41.23 23.22
N TYR A 37 -13.21 41.72 23.53
CA TYR A 37 -11.98 40.98 23.33
C TYR A 37 -11.84 39.78 24.26
N ILE A 38 -12.26 39.88 25.53
CA ILE A 38 -12.31 38.73 26.46
C ILE A 38 -13.27 37.66 25.92
N GLN A 39 -14.45 38.06 25.43
CA GLN A 39 -15.40 37.13 24.83
C GLN A 39 -14.82 36.44 23.58
N PHE A 40 -14.14 37.20 22.74
CA PHE A 40 -13.41 36.66 21.58
C PHE A 40 -12.34 35.65 22.01
N LEU A 41 -11.51 35.98 23.01
CA LEU A 41 -10.48 35.09 23.52
C LEU A 41 -11.07 33.79 24.10
N HIS A 42 -12.20 33.86 24.80
CA HIS A 42 -12.89 32.66 25.27
C HIS A 42 -13.38 31.78 24.11
N LYS A 43 -13.89 32.37 23.03
CA LYS A 43 -14.31 31.62 21.83
C LYS A 43 -13.12 30.96 21.15
N GLU A 44 -12.02 31.68 20.95
CA GLU A 44 -10.81 31.12 20.33
C GLU A 44 -10.16 30.05 21.19
N LYS A 45 -10.10 30.24 22.52
CA LYS A 45 -9.63 29.22 23.45
C LYS A 45 -10.45 27.92 23.31
N LYS A 46 -11.79 28.03 23.32
CA LYS A 46 -12.67 26.87 23.15
C LYS A 46 -12.43 26.16 21.82
N LYS A 47 -12.30 26.92 20.73
CA LYS A 47 -12.01 26.38 19.39
C LYS A 47 -10.67 25.60 19.37
N GLN A 48 -9.62 26.17 19.97
CA GLN A 48 -8.31 25.50 20.07
C GLN A 48 -8.38 24.23 20.93
N GLU A 49 -9.14 24.24 22.03
CA GLU A 49 -9.33 23.06 22.88
C GLU A 49 -10.05 21.92 22.12
N GLU A 50 -11.06 22.25 21.30
CA GLU A 50 -11.76 21.30 20.43
C GLU A 50 -10.86 20.73 19.32
N GLU A 51 -10.03 21.58 18.71
CA GLU A 51 -9.05 21.16 17.70
C GLU A 51 -7.99 20.22 18.28
N VAL A 52 -7.43 20.55 19.46
CA VAL A 52 -6.50 19.67 20.19
C VAL A 52 -7.14 18.33 20.53
N SER A 53 -8.40 18.33 20.95
CA SER A 53 -9.15 17.10 21.23
C SER A 53 -9.29 16.22 19.97
N THR A 54 -9.57 16.84 18.83
CA THR A 54 -9.70 16.16 17.53
C THR A 54 -8.36 15.58 17.08
N LEU A 55 -7.29 16.38 17.07
CA LEU A 55 -5.95 15.95 16.70
C LEU A 55 -5.44 14.79 17.57
N ARG A 56 -5.78 14.78 18.87
CA ARG A 56 -5.43 13.66 19.75
C ARG A 56 -6.12 12.35 19.34
N LYS A 57 -7.37 12.41 18.86
CA LYS A 57 -8.08 11.24 18.33
C LYS A 57 -7.44 10.74 17.04
N ASP A 58 -7.09 11.65 16.13
CA ASP A 58 -6.43 11.29 14.87
C ASP A 58 -5.06 10.63 15.10
N VAL A 59 -4.26 11.17 16.03
CA VAL A 59 -2.99 10.56 16.43
C VAL A 59 -3.19 9.16 17.00
N MET A 60 -4.26 8.95 17.79
CA MET A 60 -4.57 7.62 18.32
C MET A 60 -4.96 6.64 17.20
N ALA A 61 -5.83 7.06 16.27
CA ALA A 61 -6.21 6.25 15.11
C ALA A 61 -4.99 5.88 14.25
N LEU A 62 -4.13 6.85 13.94
CA LEU A 62 -2.90 6.63 13.18
C LEU A 62 -1.94 5.67 13.90
N LYS A 63 -1.82 5.77 15.24
CA LYS A 63 -1.03 4.81 16.02
C LYS A 63 -1.59 3.39 15.93
N ILE A 64 -2.91 3.23 16.00
CA ILE A 64 -3.57 1.93 15.83
C ILE A 64 -3.30 1.36 14.44
N MET A 65 -3.46 2.18 13.39
CA MET A 65 -3.18 1.78 12.02
C MET A 65 -1.72 1.36 11.84
N LYS A 66 -0.77 2.15 12.36
CA LYS A 66 0.65 1.83 12.31
C LYS A 66 0.94 0.46 12.95
N VAL A 67 0.44 0.22 14.16
CA VAL A 67 0.63 -1.07 14.84
C VAL A 67 0.04 -2.22 14.03
N ASN A 68 -1.13 -2.03 13.41
CA ASN A 68 -1.73 -3.04 12.55
C ASN A 68 -0.87 -3.34 11.31
N TYR A 69 -0.33 -2.32 10.63
CA TYR A 69 0.58 -2.52 9.51
C TYR A 69 1.90 -3.18 9.92
N GLU A 70 2.47 -2.81 11.07
CA GLU A 70 3.67 -3.46 11.61
C GLU A 70 3.43 -4.95 11.88
N GLN A 71 2.24 -5.32 12.39
CA GLN A 71 1.86 -6.72 12.57
C GLN A 71 1.70 -7.46 11.24
N ILE A 72 1.08 -6.85 10.23
CA ILE A 72 0.97 -7.45 8.88
C ILE A 72 2.35 -7.66 8.29
N VAL A 73 3.23 -6.66 8.32
CA VAL A 73 4.59 -6.75 7.81
C VAL A 73 5.36 -7.83 8.55
N LYS A 74 5.25 -7.90 9.88
CA LYS A 74 5.90 -8.94 10.67
C LYS A 74 5.36 -10.34 10.32
N ALA A 75 4.05 -10.50 10.18
CA ALA A 75 3.46 -11.77 9.76
C ALA A 75 3.94 -12.20 8.36
N HIS A 76 4.13 -11.25 7.44
CA HIS A 76 4.72 -11.49 6.13
C HIS A 76 6.24 -11.75 6.17
N GLN A 77 6.97 -11.24 7.16
CA GLN A 77 8.40 -11.53 7.36
C GLN A 77 8.63 -12.87 8.06
N ASP A 78 7.76 -13.21 9.02
CA ASP A 78 7.74 -14.50 9.73
C ASP A 78 7.20 -15.64 8.82
N ASN A 79 6.51 -15.30 7.72
CA ASN A 79 6.20 -16.17 6.57
C ASN A 79 6.95 -15.71 5.31
N PRO A 80 8.27 -15.97 5.20
CA PRO A 80 9.07 -15.56 4.03
C PRO A 80 8.67 -16.26 2.71
N SER A 81 7.68 -17.15 2.73
CA SER A 81 7.26 -18.00 1.62
C SER A 81 6.07 -17.47 0.80
N GLU A 82 5.75 -16.18 0.75
CA GLU A 82 4.63 -15.72 -0.13
C GLU A 82 4.96 -14.57 -1.09
N GLY A 83 6.18 -14.04 -1.10
CA GLY A 83 6.44 -12.78 -1.79
C GLY A 83 7.31 -12.84 -3.04
N LYS A 84 8.54 -13.35 -2.92
CA LYS A 84 9.57 -13.26 -3.97
C LYS A 84 10.52 -14.45 -3.81
N ASP A 85 10.69 -15.23 -4.87
CA ASP A 85 11.65 -16.34 -5.01
C ASP A 85 11.46 -17.59 -4.12
N GLN A 86 10.24 -18.09 -3.95
CA GLN A 86 10.05 -19.46 -3.41
C GLN A 86 10.69 -20.55 -4.30
N VAL A 87 10.86 -20.26 -5.59
CA VAL A 87 11.39 -21.20 -6.58
C VAL A 87 12.41 -20.44 -7.42
N SER A 88 13.68 -20.82 -7.31
CA SER A 88 14.77 -20.25 -8.13
C SER A 88 14.43 -20.36 -9.63
N ASP A 89 14.87 -19.40 -10.44
CA ASP A 89 14.74 -19.47 -11.90
C ASP A 89 15.37 -20.75 -12.48
N GLN A 90 16.40 -21.29 -11.82
CA GLN A 90 16.97 -22.59 -12.18
C GLN A 90 15.94 -23.72 -12.01
N VAL A 91 15.15 -23.71 -10.94
CA VAL A 91 14.13 -24.74 -10.70
C VAL A 91 12.98 -24.58 -11.70
N LYS A 92 12.58 -23.34 -12.03
CA LYS A 92 11.60 -23.08 -13.10
C LYS A 92 12.10 -23.60 -14.45
N PHE A 93 13.37 -23.37 -14.76
CA PHE A 93 14.01 -23.87 -15.98
C PHE A 93 14.04 -25.41 -15.99
N ASN A 94 14.44 -26.05 -14.89
CA ASN A 94 14.46 -27.52 -14.80
C ASN A 94 13.08 -28.14 -15.01
N VAL A 95 12.02 -27.52 -14.50
CA VAL A 95 10.64 -27.98 -14.74
C VAL A 95 10.26 -27.82 -16.22
N PHE A 96 10.53 -26.67 -16.82
CA PHE A 96 10.27 -26.46 -18.25
C PHE A 96 11.04 -27.47 -19.11
N GLN A 97 12.32 -27.66 -18.82
CA GLN A 97 13.19 -28.59 -19.53
C GLN A 97 12.65 -30.03 -19.43
N GLY A 98 12.33 -30.51 -18.22
CA GLY A 98 11.81 -31.86 -18.03
C GLY A 98 10.49 -32.12 -18.78
N ILE A 99 9.62 -31.11 -18.88
CA ILE A 99 8.39 -31.20 -19.68
C ILE A 99 8.73 -31.32 -21.17
N MET A 100 9.62 -30.46 -21.67
CA MET A 100 10.02 -30.46 -23.09
C MET A 100 10.77 -31.73 -23.48
N ASP A 101 11.65 -32.23 -22.62
CA ASP A 101 12.40 -33.47 -22.82
C ASP A 101 11.44 -34.67 -22.91
N SER A 102 10.47 -34.77 -21.98
CA SER A 102 9.45 -35.83 -21.99
C SER A 102 8.61 -35.81 -23.28
N LEU A 103 8.20 -34.62 -23.71
CA LEU A 103 7.44 -34.45 -24.96
C LEU A 103 8.30 -34.83 -26.17
N PHE A 104 9.55 -34.39 -26.22
CA PHE A 104 10.45 -34.67 -27.33
C PHE A 104 10.78 -36.17 -27.44
N GLU A 105 11.02 -36.85 -26.32
CA GLU A 105 11.24 -38.30 -26.30
C GLU A 105 10.03 -39.06 -26.85
N SER A 106 8.82 -38.72 -26.39
CA SER A 106 7.59 -39.34 -26.89
C SER A 106 7.37 -39.07 -28.39
N PHE A 107 7.71 -37.86 -28.85
CA PHE A 107 7.63 -37.49 -30.26
C PHE A 107 8.60 -38.33 -31.08
N ASN A 108 9.86 -38.39 -30.66
CA ASN A 108 10.91 -39.12 -31.36
C ASN A 108 10.62 -40.63 -31.44
N ALA A 109 9.98 -41.20 -30.42
CA ALA A 109 9.52 -42.59 -30.43
C ALA A 109 8.32 -42.83 -31.37
N SER A 110 7.53 -41.79 -31.68
CA SER A 110 6.28 -41.89 -32.42
C SER A 110 6.41 -41.54 -33.92
N ILE A 111 7.50 -40.88 -34.32
CA ILE A 111 7.68 -40.41 -35.70
C ILE A 111 8.34 -41.44 -36.61
N SER A 112 7.91 -41.44 -37.88
CA SER A 112 8.56 -42.13 -38.99
C SER A 112 8.83 -41.11 -40.11
N VAL A 113 10.02 -41.18 -40.72
CA VAL A 113 10.48 -40.23 -41.77
C VAL A 113 10.62 -40.89 -43.14
N THR A 114 9.97 -42.04 -43.34
CA THR A 114 9.96 -42.82 -44.58
C THR A 114 9.25 -42.10 -45.74
N SER A 115 8.21 -41.32 -45.46
CA SER A 115 7.49 -40.50 -46.44
C SER A 115 6.76 -39.34 -45.75
N PHE A 116 6.39 -38.30 -46.51
CA PHE A 116 5.61 -37.19 -45.97
C PHE A 116 4.23 -37.63 -45.44
N GLN A 117 3.59 -38.58 -46.12
CA GLN A 117 2.28 -39.09 -45.71
C GLN A 117 2.37 -39.85 -44.38
N GLU A 118 3.40 -40.68 -44.20
CA GLU A 118 3.62 -41.41 -42.96
C GLU A 118 4.02 -40.46 -41.82
N LEU A 119 4.94 -39.52 -42.09
CA LEU A 119 5.33 -38.49 -41.14
C LEU A 119 4.13 -37.68 -40.65
N SER A 120 3.30 -37.17 -41.56
CA SER A 120 2.12 -36.39 -41.20
C SER A 120 1.13 -37.20 -40.37
N ALA A 121 0.87 -38.46 -40.74
CA ALA A 121 0.01 -39.36 -39.96
C ALA A 121 0.57 -39.61 -38.54
N CYS A 122 1.87 -39.89 -38.41
CA CYS A 122 2.55 -40.07 -37.12
C CYS A 122 2.45 -38.81 -36.25
N VAL A 123 2.68 -37.63 -36.82
CA VAL A 123 2.60 -36.34 -36.09
C VAL A 123 1.18 -36.10 -35.59
N PHE A 124 0.16 -36.30 -36.43
CA PHE A 124 -1.24 -36.16 -35.99
C PHE A 124 -1.58 -37.12 -34.85
N SER A 125 -1.23 -38.41 -35.01
CA SER A 125 -1.44 -39.41 -33.96
C SER A 125 -0.75 -39.03 -32.65
N TRP A 126 0.49 -38.55 -32.73
CA TRP A 126 1.25 -38.12 -31.55
C TRP A 126 0.57 -36.96 -30.84
N ILE A 127 0.15 -35.91 -31.57
CA ILE A 127 -0.55 -34.76 -30.98
C ILE A 127 -1.85 -35.22 -30.31
N GLU A 128 -2.63 -36.06 -30.98
CA GLU A 128 -3.92 -36.54 -30.47
C GLU A 128 -3.78 -37.43 -29.23
N GLU A 129 -2.65 -38.11 -29.05
CA GLU A 129 -2.41 -39.00 -27.91
C GLU A 129 -1.68 -38.29 -26.75
N HIS A 130 -0.62 -37.54 -27.06
CA HIS A 130 0.34 -37.02 -26.09
C HIS A 130 0.10 -35.55 -25.70
N CYS A 131 -0.59 -34.76 -26.54
CA CYS A 131 -0.86 -33.33 -26.27
C CYS A 131 -2.26 -33.06 -25.70
N LYS A 132 -2.97 -34.11 -25.24
CA LYS A 132 -4.25 -33.95 -24.53
C LYS A 132 -4.05 -33.26 -23.17
N PRO A 133 -5.02 -32.44 -22.69
CA PRO A 133 -4.89 -31.74 -21.42
C PRO A 133 -4.57 -32.65 -20.22
N HIS A 134 -5.17 -33.85 -20.18
CA HIS A 134 -4.90 -34.81 -19.12
C HIS A 134 -3.48 -35.37 -19.18
N THR A 135 -3.02 -35.79 -20.36
CA THR A 135 -1.66 -36.33 -20.55
C THR A 135 -0.60 -35.28 -20.23
N LEU A 136 -0.78 -34.04 -20.69
CA LEU A 136 0.11 -32.93 -20.37
C LEU A 136 0.15 -32.65 -18.85
N ARG A 137 -1.01 -32.72 -18.18
CA ARG A 137 -1.07 -32.58 -16.72
C ARG A 137 -0.28 -33.67 -16.01
N ASP A 138 -0.37 -34.91 -16.48
CA ASP A 138 0.35 -36.03 -15.88
C ASP A 138 1.87 -35.90 -16.08
N ILE A 139 2.30 -35.46 -17.27
CA ILE A 139 3.71 -35.12 -17.55
C ILE A 139 4.20 -34.04 -16.59
N VAL A 140 3.45 -32.93 -16.46
CA VAL A 140 3.81 -31.83 -15.56
C VAL A 140 3.93 -32.30 -14.11
N ILE A 141 2.97 -33.09 -13.61
CA ILE A 141 3.00 -33.63 -12.24
C ILE A 141 4.20 -34.56 -12.05
N GLY A 142 4.48 -35.44 -13.03
CA GLY A 142 5.63 -36.33 -13.00
C GLY A 142 6.96 -35.57 -12.91
N VAL A 143 7.14 -34.56 -13.76
CA VAL A 143 8.33 -33.70 -13.76
C VAL A 143 8.45 -32.92 -12.45
N LEU A 144 7.34 -32.37 -11.93
CA LEU A 144 7.35 -31.67 -10.64
C LEU A 144 7.78 -32.59 -9.48
N HIS A 145 7.32 -33.85 -9.46
CA HIS A 145 7.78 -34.83 -8.48
C HIS A 145 9.27 -35.15 -8.62
N GLN A 146 9.77 -35.32 -9.85
CA GLN A 146 11.18 -35.59 -10.10
C GLN A 146 12.07 -34.42 -9.65
N VAL A 147 11.72 -33.19 -10.03
CA VAL A 147 12.45 -31.98 -9.62
C VAL A 147 12.39 -31.80 -8.11
N LYS A 148 11.24 -32.07 -7.48
CA LYS A 148 11.12 -32.07 -6.01
C LYS A 148 12.06 -33.08 -5.35
N SER A 149 12.18 -34.29 -5.89
CA SER A 149 13.10 -35.32 -5.34
C SER A 149 14.59 -35.01 -5.55
N GLN A 150 14.94 -34.07 -6.42
CA GLN A 150 16.31 -33.62 -6.61
C GLN A 150 16.70 -32.48 -5.65
N LEU A 151 15.70 -31.82 -5.08
CA LEU A 151 15.88 -30.69 -4.15
C LEU A 151 15.98 -31.13 -2.67
N TYR A 152 15.63 -32.38 -2.36
CA TYR A 152 15.64 -32.98 -1.01
C TYR A 152 16.28 -34.36 -1.04
#